data_AF-A0A0A2VNE1-F1
#
_entry.id   AF-A0A0A2VNE1-F1
#
_cell.length_a   1.000
_cell.length_b   1.000
_cell.length_c   1.000
_cell.angle_alpha   90.00
_cell.angle_beta   90.00
_cell.angle_gamma   90.00
#
_symmetry.space_group_name_H-M   'P 1'
#
loop_
_entity.id
_entity.type
_entity.pdbx_description
1 polymer ?
#
loop_
_entity_poly.entity_id
_entity_poly.type
_entity_poly.pdbx_seq_one_letter_code
_entity_poly.pdbx_strand_id
1 'polypeptide(L)'
;MIVDAIPDFLAEQRDAAPEELQPLILDFENYWERKLWHQLTDALVEFFSDDGSAPQRLAFYRVFILKFADKINKLKLVDLALKTASQCKDNRERLEFLQSVAKKVDTEDSKDALVFASVAVAQVKLSLNELDEARKDLDAAERVLDSLDSVEVIVHAAFYDANASYYQASHFTQQTALLYLACIDLSTMPEDERHRRAYYLSVAALVSNSIYNFGELLLHPILDVLAQSEDDSWLRDLLFAYNRGDLAAYAALSDHIASNKLLSENSTQLKQKIYLAALTEAVFRRPPHDRAMSFATISHETKVRPDEIEHLVMKALSLGLLRGTIDQVTSVAQITWVQPKVLDMKQIGSMRQRLLDWDSSVNQLGNWIEKAGKDVWAA
;
A
#
# COMPACT_ATOMS: atom_id res chain seq x y z
N MET A 1 24.54 31.36 -33.33
CA MET A 1 24.46 30.42 -34.46
C MET A 1 24.05 29.03 -33.95
N ILE A 2 22.84 28.85 -33.41
CA ILE A 2 22.33 27.54 -32.94
C ILE A 2 20.84 27.36 -33.30
N VAL A 3 20.34 28.15 -34.27
CA VAL A 3 18.92 28.12 -34.65
C VAL A 3 18.65 27.07 -35.74
N ASP A 4 19.67 26.70 -36.53
CA ASP A 4 19.53 25.76 -37.67
C ASP A 4 19.86 24.29 -37.33
N ALA A 5 20.38 23.98 -36.14
CA ALA A 5 20.81 22.61 -35.82
C ALA A 5 19.68 21.67 -35.34
N ILE A 6 18.46 22.18 -35.14
CA ILE A 6 17.33 21.38 -34.62
C ILE A 6 16.57 20.67 -35.74
N PRO A 7 16.23 21.33 -36.86
CA PRO A 7 15.68 20.64 -38.03
C PRO A 7 16.66 19.58 -38.57
N ASP A 8 17.96 19.90 -38.61
CA ASP A 8 19.00 18.96 -39.03
C ASP A 8 19.09 17.74 -38.09
N PHE A 9 19.00 17.97 -36.78
CA PHE A 9 18.96 16.89 -35.78
C PHE A 9 17.69 16.05 -35.89
N LEU A 10 16.53 16.67 -36.12
CA LEU A 10 15.26 15.95 -36.30
C LEU A 10 15.27 15.12 -37.59
N ALA A 11 15.89 15.63 -38.66
CA ALA A 11 16.09 14.89 -39.90
C ALA A 11 17.02 13.68 -39.72
N GLU A 12 18.15 13.84 -39.00
CA GLU A 12 19.04 12.71 -38.66
C GLU A 12 18.34 11.65 -37.80
N GLN A 13 17.52 12.06 -36.84
CA GLN A 13 16.75 11.13 -36.00
C GLN A 13 15.60 10.46 -36.77
N ARG A 14 14.97 11.16 -37.73
CA ARG A 14 13.97 10.59 -38.64
C ARG A 14 14.55 9.45 -39.47
N ASP A 15 15.74 9.66 -40.02
CA ASP A 15 16.41 8.65 -40.86
C ASP A 15 16.89 7.45 -40.03
N ALA A 16 17.14 7.64 -38.73
CA ALA A 16 17.47 6.58 -37.79
C ALA A 16 16.25 5.88 -37.15
N ALA A 17 15.03 6.41 -37.33
CA ALA A 17 13.82 5.93 -36.69
C ALA A 17 13.07 4.90 -37.56
N PRO A 18 12.37 3.92 -36.94
CA PRO A 18 11.45 3.02 -37.63
C PRO A 18 10.39 3.79 -38.43
N GLU A 19 9.95 3.25 -39.57
CA GLU A 19 9.00 3.90 -40.50
C GLU A 19 7.69 4.35 -39.82
N GLU A 20 7.26 3.67 -38.76
CA GLU A 20 6.05 3.98 -37.98
C GLU A 20 6.16 5.28 -37.18
N LEU A 21 7.37 5.69 -36.78
CA LEU A 21 7.60 6.87 -35.94
C LEU A 21 8.01 8.11 -36.75
N GLN A 22 8.31 7.96 -38.04
CA GLN A 22 8.66 9.07 -38.92
C GLN A 22 7.55 10.14 -39.06
N PRO A 23 6.25 9.79 -39.10
CA PRO A 23 5.18 10.79 -39.12
C PRO A 23 5.19 11.69 -37.88
N LEU A 24 5.41 11.12 -36.68
CA LEU A 24 5.47 11.87 -35.43
C LEU A 24 6.64 12.86 -35.41
N ILE A 25 7.78 12.50 -36.02
CA ILE A 25 8.95 13.38 -36.12
C ILE A 25 8.68 14.57 -37.07
N LEU A 26 7.95 14.35 -38.15
CA LEU A 26 7.49 15.44 -39.05
C LEU A 26 6.51 16.38 -38.34
N ASP A 27 5.65 15.84 -37.48
CA ASP A 27 4.76 16.65 -36.65
C ASP A 27 5.55 17.46 -35.61
N PHE A 28 6.66 16.93 -35.07
CA PHE A 28 7.56 17.70 -34.19
C PHE A 28 8.16 18.91 -34.89
N GLU A 29 8.61 18.77 -36.15
CA GLU A 29 9.11 19.88 -36.94
C GLU A 29 8.04 20.95 -37.12
N ASN A 30 6.83 20.55 -37.52
CA ASN A 30 5.68 21.45 -37.70
C ASN A 30 5.30 22.18 -36.40
N TYR A 31 5.26 21.47 -35.26
CA TYR A 31 4.93 22.07 -33.97
C TYR A 31 6.04 22.97 -33.44
N TRP A 32 7.31 22.64 -33.73
CA TRP A 32 8.46 23.46 -33.39
C TRP A 32 8.46 24.78 -34.16
N GLU A 33 8.27 24.74 -35.48
CA GLU A 33 8.18 25.92 -36.33
C GLU A 33 7.04 26.85 -35.92
N ARG A 34 5.87 26.26 -35.59
CA ARG A 34 4.68 26.99 -35.15
C ARG A 34 4.71 27.38 -33.67
N LYS A 35 5.74 26.96 -32.91
CA LYS A 35 5.90 27.20 -31.47
C LYS A 35 4.73 26.71 -30.62
N LEU A 36 4.13 25.57 -31.00
CA LEU A 36 3.00 24.94 -30.31
C LEU A 36 3.51 23.96 -29.22
N TRP A 37 3.95 24.50 -28.09
CA TRP A 37 4.63 23.75 -27.03
C TRP A 37 3.77 22.64 -26.39
N HIS A 38 2.46 22.87 -26.23
CA HIS A 38 1.58 21.88 -25.62
C HIS A 38 1.41 20.65 -26.51
N GLN A 39 1.10 20.86 -27.80
CA GLN A 39 0.93 19.78 -28.78
C GLN A 39 2.24 19.03 -29.01
N LEU A 40 3.37 19.75 -29.03
CA LEU A 40 4.69 19.14 -29.09
C LEU A 40 4.93 18.21 -27.89
N THR A 41 4.54 18.62 -26.68
CA THR A 41 4.72 17.80 -25.48
C THR A 41 3.86 16.54 -25.52
N ASP A 42 2.61 16.65 -25.97
CA ASP A 42 1.72 15.49 -26.06
C ASP A 42 2.19 14.48 -27.10
N ALA A 43 2.61 14.96 -28.27
CA ALA A 43 3.17 14.11 -29.32
C ALA A 43 4.52 13.48 -28.88
N LEU A 44 5.32 14.18 -28.07
CA LEU A 44 6.52 13.60 -27.47
C LEU A 44 6.17 12.52 -26.45
N VAL A 45 5.13 12.70 -25.64
CA VAL A 45 4.69 11.66 -24.69
C VAL A 45 4.23 10.41 -25.45
N GLU A 46 3.55 10.56 -26.58
CA GLU A 46 3.16 9.47 -27.47
C GLU A 46 4.39 8.73 -28.03
N PHE A 47 5.33 9.46 -28.64
CA PHE A 47 6.57 8.89 -29.18
C PHE A 47 7.44 8.18 -28.12
N PHE A 48 7.48 8.71 -26.90
CA PHE A 48 8.24 8.09 -25.79
C PHE A 48 7.52 6.87 -25.20
N SER A 49 6.24 6.66 -25.51
CA SER A 49 5.47 5.48 -25.08
C SER A 49 5.67 4.29 -26.02
N ASP A 50 6.08 4.51 -27.27
CA ASP A 50 6.38 3.44 -28.22
C ASP A 50 7.77 2.82 -28.00
N ASP A 51 7.86 1.50 -27.84
CA ASP A 51 9.10 0.77 -27.54
C ASP A 51 10.20 0.93 -28.61
N GLY A 52 9.83 1.24 -29.86
CA GLY A 52 10.75 1.46 -30.98
C GLY A 52 11.62 2.72 -30.86
N SER A 53 11.24 3.69 -30.03
CA SER A 53 12.00 4.94 -29.85
C SER A 53 13.18 4.81 -28.88
N ALA A 54 13.42 3.61 -28.33
CA ALA A 54 14.33 3.39 -27.22
C ALA A 54 15.81 3.82 -27.40
N PRO A 55 16.45 3.73 -28.58
CA PRO A 55 17.83 4.19 -28.71
C PRO A 55 17.95 5.71 -28.85
N GLN A 56 16.88 6.42 -29.22
CA GLN A 56 16.93 7.84 -29.60
C GLN A 56 16.60 8.78 -28.44
N ARG A 57 15.88 8.32 -27.40
CA ARG A 57 15.33 9.20 -26.37
C ARG A 57 16.39 10.00 -25.60
N LEU A 58 17.59 9.42 -25.39
CA LEU A 58 18.73 10.09 -24.74
C LEU A 58 19.23 11.31 -25.53
N ALA A 59 19.33 11.19 -26.85
CA ALA A 59 19.77 12.28 -27.72
C ALA A 59 18.70 13.37 -27.80
N PHE A 60 17.44 12.99 -27.96
CA PHE A 60 16.29 13.90 -27.91
C PHE A 60 16.25 14.69 -26.61
N TYR A 61 16.48 14.05 -25.47
CA TYR A 61 16.42 14.76 -24.20
C TYR A 61 17.54 15.80 -24.05
N ARG A 62 18.78 15.42 -24.37
CA ARG A 62 19.95 16.31 -24.23
C ARG A 62 19.94 17.48 -25.21
N VAL A 63 19.53 17.26 -26.46
CA VAL A 63 19.64 18.25 -27.54
C VAL A 63 18.36 19.06 -27.73
N PHE A 64 17.20 18.41 -27.62
CA PHE A 64 15.91 18.99 -27.95
C PHE A 64 15.15 19.44 -26.69
N ILE A 65 14.89 18.54 -25.74
CA ILE A 65 14.04 18.81 -24.57
C ILE A 65 14.64 19.89 -23.66
N LEU A 66 15.96 19.91 -23.48
CA LEU A 66 16.64 20.95 -22.68
C LEU A 66 16.44 22.38 -23.21
N LYS A 67 16.11 22.57 -24.50
CA LYS A 67 15.97 23.92 -25.09
C LYS A 67 14.63 24.58 -24.81
N PHE A 68 13.59 23.80 -24.51
CA PHE A 68 12.25 24.33 -24.23
C PHE A 68 11.70 23.91 -22.87
N ALA A 69 12.55 23.40 -21.98
CA ALA A 69 12.22 23.01 -20.62
C ALA A 69 11.47 24.10 -19.82
N ASP A 70 11.78 25.37 -20.05
CA ASP A 70 11.16 26.52 -19.36
C ASP A 70 9.70 26.76 -19.75
N LYS A 71 9.22 26.15 -20.85
CA LYS A 71 7.91 26.45 -21.46
C LYS A 71 6.90 25.31 -21.35
N ILE A 72 7.26 24.20 -20.73
CA ILE A 72 6.43 22.99 -20.63
C ILE A 72 5.97 22.80 -19.18
N ASN A 73 4.90 22.04 -19.00
CA ASN A 73 4.59 21.44 -17.69
C ASN A 73 5.77 20.58 -17.21
N LYS A 74 6.34 20.94 -16.06
CA LYS A 74 7.53 20.30 -15.49
C LYS A 74 7.30 18.85 -15.08
N LEU A 75 6.06 18.44 -14.80
CA LEU A 75 5.72 17.03 -14.51
C LEU A 75 5.92 16.13 -15.74
N LYS A 76 5.42 16.57 -16.91
CA LYS A 76 5.64 15.87 -18.18
C LYS A 76 7.12 15.83 -18.54
N LEU A 77 7.88 16.88 -18.23
CA LEU A 77 9.32 16.90 -18.43
C LEU A 77 10.04 15.84 -17.57
N VAL A 78 9.65 15.67 -16.31
CA VAL A 78 10.20 14.63 -15.45
C VAL A 78 9.74 13.22 -15.88
N ASP A 79 8.51 13.04 -16.35
CA ASP A 79 8.05 11.76 -16.93
C ASP A 79 8.88 11.36 -18.17
N LEU A 80 9.11 12.32 -19.08
CA LEU A 80 10.01 12.12 -20.22
C LEU A 80 11.44 11.79 -19.76
N ALA A 81 11.94 12.48 -18.73
CA ALA A 81 13.24 12.20 -18.14
C ALA A 81 13.32 10.77 -17.58
N LEU A 82 12.28 10.30 -16.88
CA LEU A 82 12.20 8.94 -16.36
C LEU A 82 12.22 7.90 -17.48
N LYS A 83 11.43 8.11 -18.54
CA LYS A 83 11.41 7.23 -19.72
C LYS A 83 12.78 7.18 -20.40
N THR A 84 13.54 8.27 -20.42
CA THR A 84 14.94 8.27 -20.93
C THR A 84 15.90 7.58 -19.98
N ALA A 85 15.72 7.77 -18.68
CA ALA A 85 16.56 7.21 -17.64
C ALA A 85 16.47 5.67 -17.59
N SER A 86 15.32 5.10 -17.98
CA SER A 86 15.14 3.64 -18.12
C SER A 86 16.04 2.98 -19.18
N GLN A 87 16.60 3.76 -20.11
CA GLN A 87 17.45 3.27 -21.20
C GLN A 87 18.94 3.38 -20.91
N CYS A 88 19.32 4.11 -19.87
CA CYS A 88 20.71 4.17 -19.42
C CYS A 88 21.09 2.81 -18.82
N LYS A 89 22.08 2.13 -19.41
CA LYS A 89 22.61 0.86 -18.90
C LYS A 89 23.40 1.04 -17.60
N ASP A 90 24.00 2.21 -17.40
CA ASP A 90 24.78 2.52 -16.21
C ASP A 90 23.95 3.29 -15.16
N ASN A 91 23.74 2.65 -14.01
CA ASN A 91 22.99 3.21 -12.88
C ASN A 91 23.62 4.51 -12.33
N ARG A 92 24.93 4.71 -12.51
CA ARG A 92 25.63 5.95 -12.10
C ARG A 92 25.38 7.12 -13.05
N GLU A 93 25.42 6.88 -14.37
CA GLU A 93 25.07 7.91 -15.36
C GLU A 93 23.60 8.33 -15.23
N ARG A 94 22.73 7.36 -14.91
CA ARG A 94 21.31 7.62 -14.63
C ARG A 94 21.13 8.55 -13.44
N LEU A 95 21.91 8.37 -12.37
CA LEU A 95 21.87 9.19 -11.17
C LEU A 95 22.33 10.63 -11.47
N GLU A 96 23.48 10.80 -12.13
CA GLU A 96 23.99 12.13 -12.51
C GLU A 96 23.00 12.88 -13.42
N PHE A 97 22.39 12.16 -14.36
CA PHE A 97 21.37 12.71 -15.24
C PHE A 97 20.13 13.17 -14.46
N LEU A 98 19.57 12.33 -13.59
CA LEU A 98 18.39 12.69 -12.80
C LEU A 98 18.68 13.82 -11.79
N GLN A 99 19.87 13.88 -11.22
CA GLN A 99 20.30 15.02 -10.40
C GLN A 99 20.39 16.31 -11.21
N SER A 100 20.83 16.24 -12.46
CA SER A 100 20.84 17.40 -13.36
C SER A 100 19.43 17.90 -13.71
N VAL A 101 18.46 16.99 -13.77
CA VAL A 101 17.04 17.30 -13.99
C VAL A 101 16.43 17.89 -12.72
N ALA A 102 16.68 17.30 -11.55
CA ALA A 102 16.21 17.81 -10.27
C ALA A 102 16.66 19.27 -10.02
N LYS A 103 17.92 19.60 -10.32
CA LYS A 103 18.45 20.98 -10.21
C LYS A 103 17.79 21.98 -11.17
N LYS A 104 17.27 21.53 -12.32
CA LYS A 104 16.59 22.38 -13.29
C LYS A 104 15.11 22.57 -12.98
N VAL A 105 14.53 21.65 -12.24
CA VAL A 105 13.12 21.65 -11.85
C VAL A 105 12.90 22.43 -10.54
N ASP A 106 13.97 22.78 -9.81
CA ASP A 106 13.96 23.57 -8.58
C ASP A 106 13.49 25.02 -8.81
N THR A 107 12.17 25.20 -8.87
CA THR A 107 11.47 26.48 -9.04
C THR A 107 10.25 26.46 -8.13
N GLU A 108 9.94 27.59 -7.47
CA GLU A 108 8.94 27.64 -6.38
C GLU A 108 7.53 27.17 -6.80
N ASP A 109 7.18 27.33 -8.09
CA ASP A 109 5.90 26.91 -8.67
C ASP A 109 5.83 25.41 -9.04
N SER A 110 6.85 24.60 -8.76
CA SER A 110 6.91 23.20 -9.23
C SER A 110 7.49 22.23 -8.22
N LYS A 111 7.03 22.36 -6.97
CA LYS A 111 7.35 21.44 -5.88
C LYS A 111 6.95 19.99 -6.20
N ASP A 112 5.84 19.78 -6.90
CA ASP A 112 5.40 18.43 -7.34
C ASP A 112 6.43 17.76 -8.25
N ALA A 113 6.98 18.51 -9.20
CA ALA A 113 7.97 17.99 -10.14
C ALA A 113 9.33 17.77 -9.45
N LEU A 114 9.65 18.56 -8.43
CA LEU A 114 10.84 18.34 -7.59
C LEU A 114 10.70 17.07 -6.74
N VAL A 115 9.52 16.83 -6.14
CA VAL A 115 9.22 15.58 -5.42
C VAL A 115 9.30 14.39 -6.36
N PHE A 116 8.72 14.49 -7.55
CA PHE A 116 8.76 13.40 -8.51
C PHE A 116 10.19 13.09 -8.99
N ALA A 117 11.02 14.12 -9.19
CA ALA A 117 12.44 13.96 -9.53
C ALA A 117 13.28 13.42 -8.36
N SER A 118 13.02 13.85 -7.12
CA SER A 118 13.76 13.35 -5.94
C SER A 118 13.42 11.89 -5.64
N VAL A 119 12.16 11.50 -5.80
CA VAL A 119 11.70 10.11 -5.73
C VAL A 119 12.37 9.25 -6.80
N ALA A 120 12.46 9.74 -8.03
CA ALA A 120 13.17 9.06 -9.11
C ALA A 120 14.65 8.85 -8.80
N VAL A 121 15.32 9.86 -8.23
CA VAL A 121 16.71 9.75 -7.77
C VAL A 121 16.82 8.71 -6.67
N ALA A 122 15.90 8.71 -5.69
CA ALA A 122 15.87 7.72 -4.63
C ALA A 122 15.75 6.30 -5.18
N GLN A 123 14.85 6.03 -6.14
CA GLN A 123 14.73 4.71 -6.78
C GLN A 123 16.03 4.21 -7.42
N VAL A 124 16.79 5.09 -8.06
CA VAL A 124 18.09 4.72 -8.65
C VAL A 124 19.13 4.45 -7.56
N LYS A 125 19.15 5.25 -6.47
CA LYS A 125 20.01 4.99 -5.30
C LYS A 125 19.68 3.67 -4.61
N LEU A 126 18.40 3.30 -4.53
CA LEU A 126 17.97 1.98 -4.05
C LEU A 126 18.54 0.85 -4.92
N SER A 127 18.53 1.03 -6.24
CA SER A 127 19.11 0.07 -7.19
C SER A 127 20.64 -0.07 -7.05
N LEU A 128 21.30 0.95 -6.49
CA LEU A 128 22.74 0.97 -6.17
C LEU A 128 23.05 0.49 -4.74
N ASN A 129 22.05 0.02 -3.98
CA ASN A 129 22.16 -0.36 -2.56
C ASN A 129 22.59 0.78 -1.60
N GLU A 130 22.41 2.04 -1.99
CA GLU A 130 22.69 3.21 -1.14
C GLU A 130 21.47 3.59 -0.28
N LEU A 131 21.14 2.73 0.69
CA LEU A 131 19.91 2.84 1.51
C LEU A 131 19.86 4.12 2.36
N ASP A 132 20.98 4.55 2.95
CA ASP A 132 21.01 5.71 3.85
C ASP A 132 20.77 7.03 3.12
N GLU A 133 21.27 7.14 1.89
CA GLU A 133 21.04 8.32 1.06
C GLU A 133 19.63 8.37 0.50
N ALA A 134 19.13 7.22 0.02
CA ALA A 134 17.76 7.11 -0.46
C ALA A 134 16.76 7.48 0.64
N ARG A 135 17.04 7.11 1.90
CA ARG A 135 16.19 7.48 3.05
C ARG A 135 16.10 8.98 3.25
N LYS A 136 17.23 9.69 3.21
CA LYS A 136 17.26 11.15 3.38
C LYS A 136 16.49 11.86 2.26
N ASP A 137 16.64 11.37 1.03
CA ASP A 137 15.94 11.92 -0.13
C ASP A 137 14.42 11.68 -0.03
N LEU A 138 14.00 10.51 0.46
CA LEU A 138 12.59 10.18 0.71
C LEU A 138 11.99 10.99 1.87
N ASP A 139 12.69 11.12 3.00
CA ASP A 139 12.22 11.94 4.13
C ASP A 139 12.11 13.43 3.75
N ALA A 140 13.00 13.92 2.88
CA ALA A 140 12.91 15.27 2.33
C ALA A 140 11.71 15.42 1.40
N ALA A 141 11.45 14.42 0.55
CA ALA A 141 10.28 14.38 -0.32
C ALA A 141 8.97 14.33 0.48
N GLU A 142 8.92 13.58 1.59
CA GLU A 142 7.76 13.49 2.49
C GLU A 142 7.39 14.86 3.07
N ARG A 143 8.36 15.60 3.60
CA ARG A 143 8.13 16.95 4.15
C ARG A 143 7.59 17.93 3.12
N VAL A 144 8.05 17.82 1.87
CA VAL A 144 7.55 18.66 0.78
C VAL A 144 6.14 18.24 0.39
N LEU A 145 5.86 16.94 0.34
CA LEU A 145 4.54 16.40 0.04
C LEU A 145 3.49 16.78 1.08
N ASP A 146 3.81 16.70 2.37
CA ASP A 146 2.92 17.10 3.47
C ASP A 146 2.59 18.61 3.48
N SER A 147 3.42 19.42 2.82
CA SER A 147 3.19 20.86 2.69
C SER A 147 2.24 21.24 1.56
N LEU A 148 1.84 20.26 0.73
CA LEU A 148 1.04 20.47 -0.47
C LEU A 148 -0.37 19.91 -0.25
N ASP A 149 -1.38 20.78 -0.37
CA ASP A 149 -2.80 20.40 -0.20
C ASP A 149 -3.38 19.65 -1.40
N SER A 150 -2.77 19.77 -2.59
CA SER A 150 -3.24 19.13 -3.82
C SER A 150 -2.06 18.65 -4.66
N VAL A 151 -1.88 17.34 -4.73
CA VAL A 151 -0.80 16.70 -5.51
C VAL A 151 -1.43 15.71 -6.49
N GLU A 152 -0.83 15.58 -7.68
CA GLU A 152 -1.27 14.58 -8.66
C GLU A 152 -1.06 13.14 -8.15
N VAL A 153 -2.04 12.27 -8.43
CA VAL A 153 -2.03 10.85 -8.00
C VAL A 153 -0.76 10.11 -8.45
N ILE A 154 -0.20 10.50 -9.61
CA ILE A 154 1.02 9.90 -10.17
C ILE A 154 2.24 10.13 -9.27
N VAL A 155 2.35 11.32 -8.66
CA VAL A 155 3.46 11.67 -7.77
C VAL A 155 3.34 10.92 -6.45
N HIS A 156 2.12 10.82 -5.91
CA HIS A 156 1.84 9.99 -4.74
C HIS A 156 2.17 8.51 -5.00
N ALA A 157 1.73 7.97 -6.13
CA ALA A 157 2.02 6.60 -6.52
C ALA A 157 3.54 6.36 -6.60
N ALA A 158 4.29 7.20 -7.31
CA ALA A 158 5.75 7.02 -7.40
C ALA A 158 6.47 7.16 -6.05
N PHE A 159 6.07 8.11 -5.21
CA PHE A 159 6.65 8.30 -3.87
C PHE A 159 6.46 7.06 -3.01
N TYR A 160 5.24 6.55 -2.96
CA TYR A 160 4.93 5.35 -2.20
C TYR A 160 5.55 4.08 -2.80
N ASP A 161 5.73 4.01 -4.13
CA ASP A 161 6.46 2.91 -4.80
C ASP A 161 7.93 2.86 -4.39
N ALA A 162 8.58 4.02 -4.38
CA ALA A 162 9.97 4.16 -3.94
C ALA A 162 10.12 3.80 -2.45
N ASN A 163 9.18 4.24 -1.62
CA ASN A 163 9.12 3.84 -0.22
C ASN A 163 8.93 2.32 -0.08
N ALA A 164 7.97 1.72 -0.80
CA ALA A 164 7.73 0.29 -0.76
C ALA A 164 9.00 -0.50 -1.14
N SER A 165 9.70 -0.07 -2.20
CA SER A 165 10.97 -0.66 -2.63
C SER A 165 12.07 -0.51 -1.58
N TYR A 166 12.18 0.65 -0.94
CA TYR A 166 13.13 0.89 0.16
C TYR A 166 12.85 -0.05 1.33
N TYR A 167 11.59 -0.12 1.78
CA TYR A 167 11.20 -0.95 2.90
C TYR A 167 11.29 -2.45 2.60
N GLN A 168 11.11 -2.86 1.35
CA GLN A 168 11.37 -4.22 0.89
C GLN A 168 12.86 -4.57 1.02
N ALA A 169 13.75 -3.66 0.64
CA ALA A 169 15.19 -3.84 0.80
C ALA A 169 15.62 -3.79 2.28
N SER A 170 14.94 -2.98 3.10
CA SER A 170 15.26 -2.77 4.51
C SER A 170 14.41 -3.59 5.48
N HIS A 171 13.94 -4.79 5.12
CA HIS A 171 13.31 -5.84 5.97
C HIS A 171 12.20 -5.45 6.97
N PHE A 172 11.80 -4.18 7.10
CA PHE A 172 10.97 -3.68 8.19
C PHE A 172 10.12 -2.50 7.72
N THR A 173 8.84 -2.81 7.53
CA THR A 173 7.64 -2.00 7.83
C THR A 173 6.69 -1.84 6.65
N GLN A 174 5.41 -1.97 6.99
CA GLN A 174 4.34 -2.40 6.10
C GLN A 174 3.20 -1.39 6.05
N GLN A 175 3.26 -0.37 6.90
CA GLN A 175 2.30 0.72 6.92
C GLN A 175 2.36 1.52 5.61
N THR A 176 3.55 1.72 5.06
CA THR A 176 3.75 2.40 3.78
C THR A 176 3.27 1.59 2.58
N ALA A 177 3.32 0.26 2.63
CA ALA A 177 2.78 -0.60 1.57
C ALA A 177 1.24 -0.56 1.51
N LEU A 178 0.55 -0.42 2.65
CA LEU A 178 -0.91 -0.26 2.70
C LEU A 178 -1.34 1.13 2.22
N LEU A 179 -0.62 2.19 2.61
CA LEU A 179 -0.86 3.54 2.10
C LEU A 179 -0.61 3.63 0.59
N TYR A 180 0.41 2.92 0.09
CA TYR A 180 0.69 2.84 -1.34
C TYR A 180 -0.48 2.29 -2.15
N LEU A 181 -1.11 1.20 -1.67
CA LEU A 181 -2.23 0.56 -2.36
C LEU A 181 -3.48 1.42 -2.40
N ALA A 182 -3.69 2.25 -1.38
CA ALA A 182 -4.78 3.23 -1.38
C ALA A 182 -4.60 4.30 -2.48
N CYS A 183 -3.38 4.48 -3.00
CA CYS A 183 -3.04 5.53 -3.96
C CYS A 183 -2.89 5.06 -5.41
N ILE A 184 -3.06 3.76 -5.73
CA ILE A 184 -2.90 3.26 -7.11
C ILE A 184 -4.19 2.64 -7.65
N ASP A 185 -4.56 3.05 -8.86
CA ASP A 185 -5.54 2.33 -9.67
C ASP A 185 -4.94 1.02 -10.20
N LEU A 186 -5.44 -0.12 -9.69
CA LEU A 186 -4.98 -1.46 -10.08
C LEU A 186 -5.05 -1.74 -11.59
N SER A 187 -5.86 -0.99 -12.34
CA SER A 187 -6.04 -1.13 -13.79
C SER A 187 -4.83 -0.71 -14.62
N THR A 188 -3.88 0.04 -14.04
CA THR A 188 -2.72 0.57 -14.79
C THR A 188 -1.52 -0.36 -14.80
N MET A 189 -1.53 -1.43 -13.97
CA MET A 189 -0.39 -2.34 -13.82
C MET A 189 -0.56 -3.65 -14.57
N PRO A 190 0.54 -4.24 -15.10
CA PRO A 190 0.53 -5.57 -15.69
C PRO A 190 0.19 -6.63 -14.63
N GLU A 191 -0.45 -7.72 -15.06
CA GLU A 191 -0.93 -8.77 -14.16
C GLU A 191 0.20 -9.42 -13.35
N ASP A 192 1.35 -9.68 -13.96
CA ASP A 192 2.52 -10.27 -13.29
C ASP A 192 3.02 -9.44 -12.10
N GLU A 193 3.05 -8.11 -12.27
CA GLU A 193 3.49 -7.20 -11.22
C GLU A 193 2.45 -7.09 -10.10
N ARG A 194 1.17 -7.13 -10.46
CA ARG A 194 0.07 -7.18 -9.49
C ARG A 194 0.16 -8.43 -8.61
N HIS A 195 0.44 -9.60 -9.20
CA HIS A 195 0.64 -10.86 -8.46
C HIS A 195 1.84 -10.77 -7.50
N ARG A 196 3.02 -10.34 -7.98
CA ARG A 196 4.22 -10.20 -7.16
C ARG A 196 3.97 -9.28 -5.96
N ARG A 197 3.35 -8.12 -6.20
CA ARG A 197 3.02 -7.15 -5.14
C ARG A 197 2.02 -7.70 -4.13
N ALA A 198 0.98 -8.40 -4.60
CA ALA A 198 0.00 -9.04 -3.73
C ALA A 198 0.64 -10.10 -2.82
N TYR A 199 1.56 -10.89 -3.37
CA TYR A 199 2.34 -11.88 -2.62
C TYR A 199 3.20 -11.21 -1.54
N TYR A 200 4.05 -10.24 -1.92
CA TYR A 200 4.91 -9.54 -0.97
C TYR A 200 4.13 -8.82 0.12
N LEU A 201 3.02 -8.19 -0.23
CA LEU A 201 2.12 -7.52 0.71
C LEU A 201 1.53 -8.50 1.72
N SER A 202 1.11 -9.67 1.27
CA SER A 202 0.50 -10.69 2.13
C SER A 202 1.53 -11.30 3.07
N VAL A 203 2.72 -11.63 2.56
CA VAL A 203 3.86 -12.11 3.38
C VAL A 203 4.27 -11.05 4.38
N ALA A 204 4.38 -9.80 3.94
CA ALA A 204 4.62 -8.67 4.82
C ALA A 204 3.55 -8.64 5.92
N ALA A 205 2.27 -8.45 5.60
CA ALA A 205 1.18 -8.33 6.58
C ALA A 205 1.21 -9.44 7.66
N LEU A 206 1.59 -10.67 7.30
CA LEU A 206 1.78 -11.78 8.22
C LEU A 206 2.96 -11.56 9.18
N VAL A 207 4.12 -11.17 8.67
CA VAL A 207 5.37 -10.96 9.44
C VAL A 207 5.31 -9.72 10.35
N SER A 208 4.43 -8.73 10.12
CA SER A 208 4.41 -7.53 10.99
C SER A 208 3.96 -7.81 12.42
N ASN A 209 4.67 -7.14 13.33
CA ASN A 209 4.39 -7.12 14.77
C ASN A 209 3.26 -6.17 15.18
N SER A 210 2.83 -5.24 14.31
CA SER A 210 1.85 -4.19 14.63
C SER A 210 0.50 -4.38 13.96
N ILE A 211 0.43 -5.13 12.85
CA ILE A 211 -0.81 -5.28 12.08
C ILE A 211 -1.55 -6.52 12.57
N TYR A 212 -2.68 -6.33 13.25
CA TYR A 212 -3.57 -7.41 13.69
C TYR A 212 -4.97 -7.34 13.06
N ASN A 213 -5.29 -6.23 12.37
CA ASN A 213 -6.51 -6.10 11.59
C ASN A 213 -6.20 -6.43 10.12
N PHE A 214 -6.56 -7.63 9.69
CA PHE A 214 -6.39 -8.06 8.29
C PHE A 214 -7.61 -7.71 7.43
N GLY A 215 -8.68 -7.23 8.02
CA GLY A 215 -9.95 -7.03 7.33
C GLY A 215 -9.89 -5.98 6.22
N GLU A 216 -9.14 -4.90 6.41
CA GLU A 216 -8.94 -3.87 5.38
C GLU A 216 -8.19 -4.41 4.16
N LEU A 217 -7.16 -5.22 4.41
CA LEU A 217 -6.40 -5.90 3.37
C LEU A 217 -7.27 -6.92 2.62
N LEU A 218 -8.11 -7.66 3.35
CA LEU A 218 -9.01 -8.68 2.80
C LEU A 218 -10.10 -8.11 1.87
N LEU A 219 -10.49 -6.86 2.07
CA LEU A 219 -11.45 -6.17 1.20
C LEU A 219 -10.81 -5.67 -0.10
N HIS A 220 -9.48 -5.62 -0.16
CA HIS A 220 -8.80 -5.01 -1.30
C HIS A 220 -8.77 -5.98 -2.50
N PRO A 221 -9.19 -5.53 -3.71
CA PRO A 221 -9.26 -6.38 -4.91
C PRO A 221 -7.90 -6.94 -5.38
N ILE A 222 -6.78 -6.43 -4.85
CA ILE A 222 -5.45 -7.00 -5.13
C ILE A 222 -5.29 -8.45 -4.62
N LEU A 223 -6.06 -8.87 -3.61
CA LEU A 223 -6.04 -10.25 -3.14
C LEU A 223 -6.93 -11.18 -3.96
N ASP A 224 -7.87 -10.64 -4.75
CA ASP A 224 -8.66 -11.45 -5.68
C ASP A 224 -7.80 -12.02 -6.80
N VAL A 225 -6.74 -11.31 -7.14
CA VAL A 225 -5.69 -11.73 -8.09
C VAL A 225 -4.95 -12.97 -7.57
N LEU A 226 -4.66 -13.03 -6.26
CA LEU A 226 -4.04 -14.20 -5.64
C LEU A 226 -4.94 -15.43 -5.63
N ALA A 227 -6.27 -15.25 -5.63
CA ALA A 227 -7.20 -16.38 -5.70
C ALA A 227 -7.31 -16.98 -7.12
N GLN A 228 -6.95 -16.23 -8.15
CA GLN A 228 -6.98 -16.70 -9.54
C GLN A 228 -5.76 -17.57 -9.87
N SER A 229 -4.67 -17.43 -9.10
CA SER A 229 -3.46 -18.24 -9.26
C SER A 229 -3.50 -19.47 -8.35
N GLU A 230 -3.28 -20.66 -8.92
CA GLU A 230 -3.34 -21.94 -8.18
C GLU A 230 -2.24 -22.05 -7.11
N ASP A 231 -1.05 -21.52 -7.39
CA ASP A 231 0.14 -21.66 -6.53
C ASP A 231 0.11 -20.82 -5.23
N ASP A 232 -0.60 -19.69 -5.22
CA ASP A 232 -0.60 -18.71 -4.12
C ASP A 232 -1.96 -18.59 -3.40
N SER A 233 -2.95 -19.37 -3.81
CA SER A 233 -4.30 -19.40 -3.21
C SER A 233 -4.27 -19.65 -1.69
N TRP A 234 -3.32 -20.48 -1.23
CA TRP A 234 -3.11 -20.80 0.19
C TRP A 234 -2.80 -19.56 1.04
N LEU A 235 -2.18 -18.52 0.47
CA LEU A 235 -1.79 -17.31 1.21
C LEU A 235 -3.01 -16.46 1.54
N ARG A 236 -3.99 -16.41 0.63
CA ARG A 236 -5.30 -15.78 0.87
C ARG A 236 -6.06 -16.53 1.96
N ASP A 237 -6.11 -17.86 1.87
CA ASP A 237 -6.77 -18.69 2.87
C ASP A 237 -6.12 -18.57 4.25
N LEU A 238 -4.79 -18.43 4.28
CA LEU A 238 -4.05 -18.15 5.50
C LEU A 238 -4.45 -16.81 6.11
N LEU A 239 -4.56 -15.74 5.33
CA LEU A 239 -5.04 -14.44 5.81
C LEU A 239 -6.47 -14.52 6.36
N PHE A 240 -7.36 -15.29 5.72
CA PHE A 240 -8.71 -15.54 6.24
C PHE A 240 -8.70 -16.35 7.55
N ALA A 241 -7.80 -17.34 7.66
CA ALA A 241 -7.62 -18.10 8.90
C ALA A 241 -7.14 -17.21 10.04
N TYR A 242 -6.22 -16.26 9.76
CA TYR A 242 -5.77 -15.26 10.73
C TYR A 242 -6.89 -14.30 11.14
N ASN A 243 -7.71 -13.82 10.20
CA ASN A 243 -8.82 -12.91 10.55
C ASN A 243 -9.87 -13.62 11.42
N ARG A 244 -10.16 -14.90 11.13
CA ARG A 244 -11.12 -15.71 11.90
C ARG A 244 -10.55 -16.30 13.18
N GLY A 245 -9.22 -16.29 13.36
CA GLY A 245 -8.54 -16.95 14.47
C GLY A 245 -8.72 -18.49 14.46
N ASP A 246 -8.84 -19.10 13.28
CA ASP A 246 -9.06 -20.55 13.16
C ASP A 246 -7.73 -21.32 13.22
N LEU A 247 -7.46 -21.93 14.37
CA LEU A 247 -6.27 -22.74 14.63
C LEU A 247 -6.23 -24.04 13.81
N ALA A 248 -7.39 -24.58 13.40
CA ALA A 248 -7.44 -25.82 12.62
C ALA A 248 -7.02 -25.57 11.16
N ALA A 249 -7.54 -24.49 10.56
CA ALA A 249 -7.15 -24.05 9.23
C ALA A 249 -5.65 -23.72 9.16
N TYR A 250 -5.12 -23.04 10.18
CA TYR A 250 -3.69 -22.77 10.28
C TYR A 250 -2.82 -24.03 10.37
N ALA A 251 -3.27 -25.04 11.14
CA ALA A 251 -2.54 -26.30 11.25
C ALA A 251 -2.52 -27.09 9.93
N ALA A 252 -3.56 -26.99 9.10
CA ALA A 252 -3.57 -27.59 7.77
C ALA A 252 -2.62 -26.87 6.79
N LEU A 253 -2.46 -25.55 6.95
CA LEU A 253 -1.63 -24.70 6.09
C LEU A 253 -0.17 -24.59 6.55
N SER A 254 0.20 -25.20 7.69
CA SER A 254 1.53 -25.06 8.27
C SER A 254 2.66 -25.63 7.40
N ASP A 255 2.36 -26.60 6.54
CA ASP A 255 3.33 -27.25 5.66
C ASP A 255 3.82 -26.29 4.56
N HIS A 256 2.92 -25.44 4.05
CA HIS A 256 3.26 -24.37 3.10
C HIS A 256 4.04 -23.24 3.76
N ILE A 257 3.75 -22.93 5.04
CA ILE A 257 4.49 -21.93 5.82
C ILE A 257 5.95 -22.39 6.03
N ALA A 258 6.17 -23.69 6.28
CA ALA A 258 7.52 -24.25 6.43
C ALA A 258 8.34 -24.21 5.14
N SER A 259 7.68 -24.19 3.98
CA SER A 259 8.33 -24.13 2.67
C SER A 259 8.95 -22.75 2.38
N ASN A 260 8.45 -21.69 3.03
CA ASN A 260 8.93 -20.32 2.81
C ASN A 260 9.90 -19.87 3.91
N LYS A 261 11.15 -19.54 3.53
CA LYS A 261 12.23 -19.20 4.46
C LYS A 261 11.87 -18.04 5.40
N LEU A 262 11.30 -16.96 4.87
CA LEU A 262 10.95 -15.76 5.64
C LEU A 262 9.84 -16.01 6.69
N LEU A 263 8.92 -16.93 6.39
CA LEU A 263 7.85 -17.29 7.32
C LEU A 263 8.36 -18.28 8.38
N SER A 264 9.28 -19.17 8.01
CA SER A 264 9.90 -20.12 8.94
C SER A 264 10.71 -19.42 10.03
N GLU A 265 11.47 -18.37 9.66
CA GLU A 265 12.24 -17.54 10.58
C GLU A 265 11.35 -16.85 11.61
N ASN A 266 10.15 -16.42 11.21
CA ASN A 266 9.18 -15.72 12.05
C ASN A 266 8.07 -16.63 12.61
N SER A 267 8.26 -17.95 12.59
CA SER A 267 7.22 -18.92 12.97
C SER A 267 6.70 -18.76 14.40
N THR A 268 7.56 -18.35 15.34
CA THR A 268 7.17 -18.09 16.74
C THR A 268 6.23 -16.89 16.85
N GLN A 269 6.50 -15.82 16.10
CA GLN A 269 5.67 -14.61 16.06
C GLN A 269 4.32 -14.91 15.40
N LEU A 270 4.33 -15.67 14.30
CA LEU A 270 3.11 -16.10 13.59
C LEU A 270 2.18 -16.91 14.49
N LYS A 271 2.73 -17.81 15.33
CA LYS A 271 1.97 -18.56 16.34
C LYS A 271 1.37 -17.64 17.41
N GLN A 272 2.15 -16.71 17.94
CA GLN A 272 1.63 -15.74 18.91
C GLN A 272 0.50 -14.88 18.31
N LYS A 273 0.65 -14.48 17.04
CA LYS A 273 -0.33 -13.68 16.32
C LYS A 273 -1.66 -14.41 16.12
N ILE A 274 -1.64 -15.71 15.80
CA ILE A 274 -2.88 -16.47 15.66
C ILE A 274 -3.57 -16.70 17.01
N TYR A 275 -2.80 -16.91 18.09
CA TYR A 275 -3.39 -17.00 19.43
C TYR A 275 -4.04 -15.68 19.88
N LEU A 276 -3.41 -14.53 19.58
CA LEU A 276 -4.01 -13.21 19.82
C LEU A 276 -5.26 -12.98 18.96
N ALA A 277 -5.23 -13.42 17.69
CA ALA A 277 -6.40 -13.32 16.81
C ALA A 277 -7.56 -14.20 17.29
N ALA A 278 -7.29 -15.44 17.71
CA ALA A 278 -8.26 -16.34 18.30
C ALA A 278 -8.85 -15.77 19.60
N LEU A 279 -8.02 -15.21 20.47
CA LEU A 279 -8.46 -14.55 21.70
C LEU A 279 -9.37 -13.35 21.40
N THR A 280 -8.98 -12.47 20.48
CA THR A 280 -9.78 -11.27 20.15
C THR A 280 -11.13 -11.65 19.51
N GLU A 281 -11.17 -12.67 18.65
CA GLU A 281 -12.40 -13.18 18.05
C GLU A 281 -13.32 -13.85 19.07
N ALA A 282 -12.76 -14.65 19.98
CA ALA A 282 -13.50 -15.26 21.09
C ALA A 282 -14.21 -14.22 21.95
N VAL A 283 -13.52 -13.13 22.28
CA VAL A 283 -14.09 -12.02 23.06
C VAL A 283 -15.15 -11.27 22.26
N PHE A 284 -14.92 -11.06 20.96
CA PHE A 284 -15.86 -10.34 20.10
C PHE A 284 -17.20 -11.09 19.92
N ARG A 285 -17.17 -12.42 19.84
CA ARG A 285 -18.38 -13.24 19.75
C ARG A 285 -19.25 -13.14 20.99
N ARG A 286 -18.67 -12.85 22.16
CA ARG A 286 -19.43 -12.78 23.41
C ARG A 286 -20.18 -11.44 23.56
N PRO A 287 -21.37 -11.45 24.18
CA PRO A 287 -22.12 -10.23 24.41
C PRO A 287 -21.40 -9.31 25.42
N PRO A 288 -21.60 -7.98 25.35
CA PRO A 288 -20.97 -7.02 26.26
C PRO A 288 -21.26 -7.26 27.75
N HIS A 289 -22.40 -7.88 28.07
CA HIS A 289 -22.84 -8.14 29.45
C HIS A 289 -22.10 -9.29 30.14
N ASP A 290 -21.43 -10.17 29.39
CA ASP A 290 -20.68 -11.31 29.93
C ASP A 290 -19.29 -11.42 29.29
N ARG A 291 -18.50 -10.35 29.46
CA ARG A 291 -17.10 -10.30 28.99
C ARG A 291 -16.09 -10.79 30.05
N ALA A 292 -16.57 -11.50 31.07
CA ALA A 292 -15.70 -12.20 32.02
C ALA A 292 -15.36 -13.58 31.43
N MET A 293 -14.07 -13.84 31.19
CA MET A 293 -13.62 -15.13 30.66
C MET A 293 -12.76 -15.85 31.68
N SER A 294 -13.13 -17.08 32.03
CA SER A 294 -12.25 -17.95 32.81
C SER A 294 -11.08 -18.44 31.98
N PHE A 295 -9.93 -18.64 32.61
CA PHE A 295 -8.72 -19.14 31.94
C PHE A 295 -8.94 -20.52 31.30
N ALA A 296 -9.80 -21.37 31.89
CA ALA A 296 -10.17 -22.66 31.30
C ALA A 296 -10.87 -22.49 29.94
N THR A 297 -11.75 -21.49 29.82
CA THR A 297 -12.45 -21.24 28.56
C THR A 297 -11.51 -20.68 27.50
N ILE A 298 -10.61 -19.77 27.90
CA ILE A 298 -9.56 -19.24 27.00
C ILE A 298 -8.64 -20.35 26.53
N SER A 299 -8.25 -21.27 27.43
CA SER A 299 -7.42 -22.43 27.08
C SER A 299 -8.10 -23.34 26.06
N HIS A 300 -9.40 -23.57 26.20
CA HIS A 300 -10.15 -24.41 25.25
C HIS A 300 -10.20 -23.78 23.85
N GLU A 301 -10.44 -22.47 23.77
CA GLU A 301 -10.59 -21.76 22.50
C GLU A 301 -9.23 -21.48 21.82
N THR A 302 -8.20 -21.14 22.59
CA THR A 302 -6.86 -20.81 22.06
C THR A 302 -5.91 -22.01 21.98
N LYS A 303 -6.26 -23.14 22.62
CA LYS A 303 -5.41 -24.33 22.79
C LYS A 303 -4.05 -24.04 23.45
N VAL A 304 -3.91 -22.90 24.10
CA VAL A 304 -2.70 -22.49 24.83
C VAL A 304 -2.73 -23.08 26.25
N ARG A 305 -1.55 -23.41 26.76
CA ARG A 305 -1.38 -23.91 28.14
C ARG A 305 -1.80 -22.84 29.15
N PRO A 306 -2.39 -23.22 30.29
CA PRO A 306 -2.88 -22.25 31.28
C PRO A 306 -1.81 -21.25 31.74
N ASP A 307 -0.55 -21.69 31.88
CA ASP A 307 0.57 -20.86 32.33
C ASP A 307 0.95 -19.73 31.35
N GLU A 308 0.65 -19.90 30.07
CA GLU A 308 0.97 -18.93 29.01
C GLU A 308 -0.20 -17.97 28.71
N ILE A 309 -1.40 -18.23 29.25
CA ILE A 309 -2.60 -17.42 29.02
C ILE A 309 -2.41 -16.01 29.58
N GLU A 310 -1.82 -15.89 30.77
CA GLU A 310 -1.55 -14.59 31.38
C GLU A 310 -0.65 -13.73 30.49
N HIS A 311 0.44 -14.31 29.98
CA HIS A 311 1.35 -13.64 29.07
C HIS A 311 0.67 -13.23 27.76
N LEU A 312 -0.23 -14.06 27.25
CA LEU A 312 -1.02 -13.74 26.05
C LEU A 312 -1.97 -12.56 26.28
N VAL A 313 -2.70 -12.56 27.39
CA VAL A 313 -3.65 -11.48 27.72
C VAL A 313 -2.89 -10.19 28.03
N MET A 314 -1.78 -10.25 28.78
CA MET A 314 -0.90 -9.11 29.02
C MET A 314 -0.38 -8.51 27.71
N LYS A 315 0.04 -9.36 26.75
CA LYS A 315 0.50 -8.90 25.44
C LYS A 315 -0.62 -8.28 24.60
N ALA A 316 -1.83 -8.83 24.66
CA ALA A 316 -3.01 -8.26 24.00
C ALA A 316 -3.35 -6.87 24.56
N LEU A 317 -3.22 -6.68 25.88
CA LEU A 317 -3.39 -5.38 26.55
C LEU A 317 -2.28 -4.39 26.16
N SER A 318 -1.01 -4.83 26.12
CA SER A 318 0.12 -3.94 25.77
C SER A 318 0.06 -3.45 24.31
N LEU A 319 -0.45 -4.29 23.41
CA LEU A 319 -0.64 -3.95 21.99
C LEU A 319 -1.91 -3.11 21.75
N GLY A 320 -2.73 -2.89 22.78
CA GLY A 320 -3.97 -2.12 22.68
C GLY A 320 -5.09 -2.84 21.93
N LEU A 321 -4.97 -4.16 21.71
CA LEU A 321 -6.01 -4.97 21.06
C LEU A 321 -7.24 -5.13 21.96
N LEU A 322 -7.00 -5.21 23.27
CA LEU A 322 -7.99 -5.35 24.32
C LEU A 322 -7.73 -4.32 25.41
N ARG A 323 -8.77 -3.95 26.16
CA ARG A 323 -8.63 -3.28 27.47
C ARG A 323 -9.43 -4.05 28.50
N GLY A 324 -8.89 -4.18 29.70
CA GLY A 324 -9.48 -5.01 30.73
C GLY A 324 -8.58 -5.17 31.96
N THR A 325 -9.06 -5.95 32.91
CA THR A 325 -8.36 -6.33 34.14
C THR A 325 -8.23 -7.85 34.19
N ILE A 326 -7.12 -8.33 34.75
CA ILE A 326 -6.86 -9.75 34.96
C ILE A 326 -6.92 -9.99 36.46
N ASP A 327 -7.75 -10.94 36.89
CA ASP A 327 -7.74 -11.46 38.24
C ASP A 327 -7.21 -12.90 38.22
N GLN A 328 -5.97 -13.05 38.67
CA GLN A 328 -5.28 -14.33 38.73
C GLN A 328 -5.86 -15.26 39.81
N VAL A 329 -6.32 -14.71 40.95
CA VAL A 329 -6.81 -15.50 42.09
C VAL A 329 -8.11 -16.20 41.72
N THR A 330 -8.99 -15.50 41.01
CA THR A 330 -10.24 -16.09 40.48
C THR A 330 -10.04 -16.76 39.11
N SER A 331 -8.87 -16.58 38.48
CA SER A 331 -8.56 -17.04 37.12
C SER A 331 -9.57 -16.52 36.07
N VAL A 332 -9.94 -15.25 36.19
CA VAL A 332 -10.90 -14.56 35.31
C VAL A 332 -10.25 -13.31 34.70
N ALA A 333 -10.37 -13.18 33.37
CA ALA A 333 -10.06 -11.95 32.65
C ALA A 333 -11.36 -11.18 32.38
N GLN A 334 -11.46 -9.95 32.89
CA GLN A 334 -12.57 -9.05 32.61
C GLN A 334 -12.20 -8.08 31.51
N ILE A 335 -12.87 -8.17 30.37
CA ILE A 335 -12.54 -7.37 29.19
C ILE A 335 -13.59 -6.28 28.99
N THR A 336 -13.16 -5.02 29.08
CA THR A 336 -14.05 -3.86 28.97
C THR A 336 -14.18 -3.40 27.52
N TRP A 337 -13.11 -3.50 26.73
CA TRP A 337 -13.07 -2.98 25.37
C TRP A 337 -12.24 -3.87 24.44
N VAL A 338 -12.64 -3.90 23.17
CA VAL A 338 -11.99 -4.65 22.10
C VAL A 338 -11.81 -3.72 20.91
N GLN A 339 -10.68 -3.82 20.22
CA GLN A 339 -10.44 -3.07 19.00
C GLN A 339 -11.49 -3.39 17.92
N PRO A 340 -12.09 -2.37 17.28
CA PRO A 340 -12.99 -2.58 16.15
C PRO A 340 -12.27 -3.32 15.02
N LYS A 341 -12.94 -4.30 14.43
CA LYS A 341 -12.47 -5.04 13.26
C LYS A 341 -13.45 -4.86 12.11
N VAL A 342 -12.96 -5.01 10.88
CA VAL A 342 -13.84 -5.12 9.71
C VAL A 342 -14.63 -6.41 9.83
N LEU A 343 -15.94 -6.31 9.60
CA LEU A 343 -16.89 -7.40 9.83
C LEU A 343 -17.27 -8.09 8.53
N ASP A 344 -17.40 -9.40 8.61
CA ASP A 344 -18.02 -10.20 7.55
C ASP A 344 -19.56 -10.08 7.62
N MET A 345 -20.26 -10.33 6.50
CA MET A 345 -21.73 -10.27 6.42
C MET A 345 -22.42 -11.15 7.45
N LYS A 346 -21.81 -12.29 7.82
CA LYS A 346 -22.31 -13.17 8.87
C LYS A 346 -22.25 -12.52 10.26
N GLN A 347 -21.16 -11.80 10.55
CA GLN A 347 -20.99 -11.09 11.83
C GLN A 347 -21.98 -9.92 11.92
N ILE A 348 -22.20 -9.20 10.81
CA ILE A 348 -23.23 -8.15 10.73
C ILE A 348 -24.63 -8.73 11.00
N GLY A 349 -24.92 -9.91 10.46
CA GLY A 349 -26.17 -10.63 10.75
C GLY A 349 -26.38 -10.90 12.25
N SER A 350 -25.33 -11.31 12.95
CA SER A 350 -25.39 -11.53 14.40
C SER A 350 -25.61 -10.23 15.20
N MET A 351 -25.03 -9.12 14.76
CA MET A 351 -25.25 -7.81 15.38
C MET A 351 -26.68 -7.32 15.16
N ARG A 352 -27.23 -7.54 13.96
CA ARG A 352 -28.63 -7.25 13.66
C ARG A 352 -29.58 -8.00 14.58
N GLN A 353 -29.34 -9.30 14.81
CA GLN A 353 -30.15 -10.09 15.74
C GLN A 353 -30.09 -9.52 17.16
N ARG A 354 -28.89 -9.15 17.65
CA ARG A 354 -28.73 -8.53 18.97
C ARG A 354 -29.45 -7.19 19.11
N LEU A 355 -29.44 -6.37 18.06
CA LEU A 355 -30.16 -5.10 18.06
C LEU A 355 -31.68 -5.31 18.08
N LEU A 356 -32.18 -6.35 17.41
CA LEU A 356 -33.60 -6.73 17.49
C LEU A 356 -33.96 -7.24 18.89
N ASP A 357 -33.11 -8.04 19.52
CA ASP A 357 -33.33 -8.53 20.89
C ASP A 357 -33.33 -7.36 21.89
N TRP A 358 -32.41 -6.41 21.72
CA TRP A 358 -32.35 -5.21 22.54
C TRP A 358 -33.57 -4.31 22.34
N ASP A 359 -33.98 -4.06 21.09
CA ASP A 359 -35.21 -3.32 20.77
C ASP A 359 -36.43 -3.98 21.40
N SER A 360 -36.54 -5.32 21.32
CA SER A 360 -37.61 -6.06 21.96
C SER A 360 -37.61 -5.90 23.48
N SER A 361 -36.44 -5.88 24.11
CA SER A 361 -36.27 -5.70 25.56
C SER A 361 -36.64 -4.28 26.00
N VAL A 362 -36.26 -3.27 25.21
CA VAL A 362 -36.64 -1.87 25.45
C VAL A 362 -38.13 -1.67 25.27
N ASN A 363 -38.75 -2.28 24.25
CA ASN A 363 -40.19 -2.25 24.04
C ASN A 363 -40.95 -2.93 25.19
N GLN A 364 -40.45 -4.06 25.71
CA GLN A 364 -41.02 -4.71 26.89
C GLN A 364 -40.92 -3.83 28.14
N LEU A 365 -39.77 -3.18 28.35
CA LEU A 365 -39.58 -2.24 29.45
C LEU A 365 -40.49 -1.01 29.31
N GLY A 366 -40.63 -0.46 28.10
CA GLY A 366 -41.54 0.64 27.80
C GLY A 366 -42.99 0.30 28.10
N ASN A 367 -43.45 -0.87 27.64
CA ASN A 367 -44.80 -1.37 27.94
C ASN A 367 -45.01 -1.60 29.44
N TRP A 368 -43.97 -2.02 30.17
CA TRP A 368 -44.03 -2.19 31.61
C TRP A 368 -44.14 -0.83 32.33
N ILE A 369 -43.34 0.15 31.93
CA ILE A 369 -43.37 1.52 32.46
C ILE A 369 -44.74 2.17 32.16
N GLU A 370 -45.30 1.99 30.97
CA GLU A 370 -46.61 2.54 30.63
C GLU A 370 -47.72 1.92 31.50
N LYS A 371 -47.68 0.60 31.73
CA LYS A 371 -48.64 -0.08 32.62
C LYS A 371 -48.52 0.35 34.07
N ALA A 372 -47.29 0.49 34.59
CA ALA A 372 -47.05 0.92 35.97
C ALA A 372 -47.28 2.43 36.17
N GLY A 373 -47.04 3.23 35.12
CA GLY A 373 -47.17 4.68 35.12
C GLY A 373 -48.58 5.18 34.85
N LYS A 374 -49.51 4.33 34.41
CA LYS A 374 -50.91 4.71 34.13
C LYS A 374 -51.63 5.37 35.31
N ASP A 375 -51.24 5.06 36.54
CA ASP A 375 -51.84 5.67 37.74
C ASP A 375 -51.21 7.03 38.12
N VAL A 376 -50.02 7.34 37.59
CA VAL A 376 -49.23 8.55 37.91
C VAL A 376 -49.28 9.57 36.78
N TRP A 377 -49.35 9.12 35.53
CA TRP A 377 -49.38 9.95 34.34
C TRP A 377 -50.83 10.00 33.81
N ALA A 378 -51.49 11.13 33.99
CA ALA A 378 -52.79 11.39 33.38
C ALA A 378 -52.66 11.43 31.85
N ALA A 379 -53.68 10.90 31.16
CA ALA A 379 -53.83 10.96 29.70
C ALA A 379 -53.83 12.41 29.17
#